data_AF-A0A833U2R2-F1
#
_entry.id   AF-A0A833U2R2-F1
#
_cell.length_a   1.000
_cell.length_b   1.000
_cell.length_c   1.000
_cell.angle_alpha   90.00
_cell.angle_beta   90.00
_cell.angle_gamma   90.00
#
_symmetry.space_group_name_H-M   'P 1'
#
loop_
_entity.id
_entity.type
_entity.pdbx_description
1 polymer ?
#
loop_
_entity_poly.entity_id
_entity_poly.type
_entity_poly.pdbx_seq_one_letter_code
_entity_poly.pdbx_strand_id
1 'polypeptide(L)'
;MLREWNKRVFGLTLGCIDALEKQVEEIEQQLRVNWEENLERELHMVCSDLASWWRWEEIRLAQMAKLKWKVDGDRNSKFFHACLANKRRKRVLEMRSNVVVYETLKSIHQGAVEYFSSFLQGEPSVEPPRLDQYIDSIISDEENISLLRAPSLGEVFDALSAIPSQSAPGPDGFGWRFYKSCWVVVKIDV
;
A
#
# COMPACT_ATOMS: atom_id res chain seq x y z
N MET A 1 13.49 -0.08 -12.12
CA MET A 1 13.50 1.40 -12.06
C MET A 1 12.78 1.97 -10.83
N LEU A 2 11.47 1.83 -10.65
CA LEU A 2 10.74 2.45 -9.50
C LEU A 2 11.12 1.91 -8.11
N ARG A 3 11.32 0.59 -7.97
CA ARG A 3 11.74 -0.03 -6.69
C ARG A 3 13.11 0.44 -6.23
N GLU A 4 13.99 0.68 -7.20
CA GLU A 4 15.37 1.10 -6.96
C GLU A 4 15.47 2.61 -6.74
N TRP A 5 14.68 3.39 -7.50
CA TRP A 5 14.46 4.81 -7.23
C TRP A 5 13.86 5.04 -5.84
N ASN A 6 12.83 4.27 -5.45
CA ASN A 6 12.26 4.35 -4.11
C ASN A 6 13.30 4.03 -3.03
N LYS A 7 14.14 3.00 -3.22
CA LYS A 7 15.26 2.70 -2.30
C LYS A 7 16.30 3.83 -2.24
N ARG A 8 16.64 4.46 -3.37
CA ARG A 8 17.66 5.52 -3.42
C ARG A 8 17.15 6.86 -2.90
N VAL A 9 15.88 7.18 -3.13
CA VAL A 9 15.28 8.48 -2.80
C VAL A 9 14.56 8.47 -1.46
N PHE A 10 13.78 7.43 -1.15
CA PHE A 10 13.01 7.33 0.11
C PHE A 10 13.49 6.21 1.03
N GLY A 11 14.40 5.34 0.60
CA GLY A 11 15.01 4.31 1.44
C GLY A 11 16.12 4.85 2.34
N LEU A 12 16.53 6.11 2.14
CA LEU A 12 17.53 6.83 2.91
C LEU A 12 16.92 7.98 3.75
N THR A 13 15.61 7.96 4.02
CA THR A 13 14.92 9.00 4.81
C THR A 13 15.66 9.33 6.10
N LEU A 14 16.11 8.32 6.84
CA LEU A 14 16.89 8.51 8.07
C LEU A 14 18.24 9.17 7.81
N GLY A 15 18.92 8.87 6.69
CA GLY A 15 20.19 9.52 6.35
C GLY A 15 20.02 10.99 5.96
N CYS A 16 18.93 11.34 5.27
CA CYS A 16 18.58 12.74 5.00
C CYS A 16 18.22 13.49 6.28
N ILE A 17 17.48 12.86 7.19
CA ILE A 17 17.18 13.42 8.51
C ILE A 17 18.47 13.67 9.29
N ASP A 18 19.35 12.67 9.40
CA ASP A 18 20.63 12.77 10.13
C ASP A 18 21.54 13.88 9.57
N ALA A 19 21.57 14.04 8.24
CA ALA A 19 22.33 15.09 7.57
C ALA A 19 21.75 16.48 7.85
N LEU A 20 20.42 16.63 7.81
CA LEU A 20 19.74 17.89 8.11
C LEU A 20 19.84 18.25 9.59
N GLU A 21 19.78 17.28 10.50
CA GLU A 21 19.99 17.50 11.94
C GLU A 21 21.39 18.02 12.23
N LYS A 22 22.43 17.44 11.59
CA LYS A 22 23.80 17.96 11.69
C LYS A 22 23.93 19.37 11.13
N GLN A 23 23.28 19.67 10.00
CA GLN A 23 23.30 21.01 9.42
C GLN A 23 22.63 22.04 10.34
N VAL A 24 21.51 21.68 10.99
CA VAL A 24 20.86 22.51 12.02
C VAL A 24 21.82 22.79 13.17
N GLU A 25 22.48 21.76 13.71
CA GLU A 25 23.44 21.90 14.81
C GLU A 25 24.63 22.81 14.45
N GLU A 26 25.18 22.67 13.23
CA GLU A 26 26.28 23.49 12.73
C GLU A 26 25.86 24.97 12.60
N ILE A 27 24.68 25.23 12.03
CA ILE A 27 24.15 26.59 11.87
C ILE A 27 23.86 27.23 13.25
N GLU A 28 23.25 26.48 14.17
CA GLU A 28 23.00 26.96 15.53
C GLU A 28 24.29 27.29 16.28
N GLN A 29 25.35 26.49 16.10
CA GLN A 29 26.65 26.77 16.70
C GLN A 29 27.27 28.06 16.14
N GLN A 30 27.19 28.27 14.83
CA GLN A 30 27.67 29.49 14.19
C GLN A 30 26.91 30.73 14.68
N LEU A 31 25.57 30.66 14.75
CA LEU A 31 24.74 31.76 15.26
C LEU A 31 25.01 32.11 16.74
N ARG A 32 25.44 31.14 17.55
CA ARG A 32 25.87 31.39 18.94
C ARG A 32 27.17 32.17 19.03
N VAL A 33 28.08 31.98 18.08
CA VAL A 33 29.37 32.67 18.03
C VAL A 33 29.22 34.06 17.41
N ASN A 34 28.49 34.15 16.30
CA ASN A 34 28.20 35.39 15.60
C ASN A 34 26.79 35.33 14.99
N TRP A 35 25.92 36.24 15.40
CA TRP A 35 24.58 36.30 14.83
C TRP A 35 24.61 36.93 13.44
N GLU A 36 24.00 36.26 12.45
CA GLU A 36 23.86 36.72 11.09
C GLU A 36 22.45 36.41 10.56
N GLU A 37 21.75 37.43 10.06
CA GLU A 37 20.36 37.30 9.60
C GLU A 37 20.20 36.29 8.45
N ASN A 38 21.17 36.23 7.53
CA ASN A 38 21.14 35.27 6.42
C ASN A 38 21.22 33.83 6.92
N LEU A 39 22.02 33.59 7.96
CA LEU A 39 22.23 32.28 8.55
C LEU A 39 21.01 31.84 9.39
N GLU A 40 20.34 32.79 10.04
CA GLU A 40 19.03 32.55 10.69
C GLU A 40 17.93 32.18 9.67
N ARG A 41 17.90 32.83 8.50
CA ARG A 41 16.99 32.45 7.41
C ARG A 41 17.30 31.05 6.88
N GLU A 42 18.57 30.70 6.73
CA GLU A 42 18.98 29.34 6.34
C GLU A 42 18.53 28.32 7.37
N LEU A 43 18.71 28.59 8.66
CA LEU A 43 18.23 27.72 9.74
C LEU A 43 16.74 27.44 9.63
N HIS A 44 15.92 28.47 9.37
CA HIS A 44 14.48 28.30 9.18
C HIS A 44 14.14 27.39 7.99
N MET A 45 14.86 27.52 6.88
CA MET A 45 14.67 26.66 5.70
C MET A 45 15.03 25.22 5.99
N VAL A 46 16.20 24.97 6.59
CA VAL A 46 16.67 23.62 6.94
C VAL A 46 15.73 22.97 7.97
N CYS A 47 15.24 23.72 8.96
CA CYS A 47 14.24 23.23 9.92
C CYS A 47 12.91 22.85 9.25
N SER A 48 12.44 23.64 8.28
CA SER A 48 11.23 23.33 7.50
C SER A 48 11.40 22.06 6.66
N ASP A 49 12.56 21.89 6.03
CA ASP A 49 12.90 20.70 5.26
C ASP A 49 13.00 19.47 6.17
N LEU A 50 13.69 19.58 7.31
CA LEU A 50 13.79 18.53 8.33
C LEU A 50 12.40 18.10 8.82
N ALA A 51 11.50 19.05 9.08
CA ALA A 51 10.11 18.74 9.46
C ALA A 51 9.35 17.97 8.36
N SER A 52 9.60 18.30 7.10
CA SER A 52 9.02 17.61 5.94
C SER A 52 9.54 16.17 5.83
N TRP A 53 10.85 15.96 6.02
CA TRP A 53 11.46 14.63 6.03
C TRP A 53 10.95 13.75 7.17
N TRP A 54 10.82 14.29 8.38
CA TRP A 54 10.21 13.59 9.51
C TRP A 54 8.77 13.15 9.22
N ARG A 55 7.98 14.03 8.59
CA ARG A 55 6.62 13.71 8.17
C ARG A 55 6.58 12.59 7.14
N TRP A 56 7.50 12.57 6.17
CA TRP A 56 7.58 11.49 5.19
C TRP A 56 7.96 10.15 5.84
N GLU A 57 8.90 10.16 6.79
CA GLU A 57 9.27 8.95 7.53
C GLU A 57 8.10 8.40 8.35
N GLU A 58 7.33 9.27 9.01
CA GLU A 58 6.12 8.87 9.73
C GLU A 58 5.10 8.21 8.78
N ILE A 59 4.83 8.82 7.63
CA ILE A 59 3.93 8.26 6.60
C ILE A 59 4.45 6.90 6.14
N ARG A 60 5.75 6.77 5.89
CA ARG A 60 6.39 5.52 5.45
C ARG A 60 6.22 4.42 6.50
N LEU A 61 6.51 4.72 7.76
CA LEU A 61 6.36 3.78 8.88
C LEU A 61 4.90 3.35 9.08
N ALA A 62 3.96 4.29 9.01
CA ALA A 62 2.53 4.01 9.10
C ALA A 62 2.05 3.08 7.96
N GLN A 63 2.50 3.35 6.72
CA GLN A 63 2.20 2.50 5.57
C GLN A 63 2.76 1.09 5.73
N MET A 64 4.03 0.95 6.16
CA MET A 64 4.63 -0.36 6.40
C MET A 64 3.90 -1.11 7.53
N ALA A 65 3.48 -0.39 8.58
CA ALA A 65 2.71 -0.94 9.68
C ALA A 65 1.25 -1.27 9.28
N LYS A 66 0.75 -0.87 8.10
CA LYS A 66 -0.65 -1.02 7.66
C LYS A 66 -1.66 -0.61 8.75
N LEU A 67 -1.35 0.44 9.50
CA LEU A 67 -2.20 0.95 10.56
C LEU A 67 -3.05 2.09 10.01
N LYS A 68 -4.38 1.99 10.19
CA LYS A 68 -5.34 3.03 9.74
C LYS A 68 -5.23 4.34 10.51
N TRP A 69 -4.48 4.38 11.61
CA TRP A 69 -4.62 5.43 12.62
C TRP A 69 -3.62 6.57 12.50
N LYS A 70 -4.16 7.80 12.56
CA LYS A 70 -3.50 9.08 12.81
C LYS A 70 -4.14 9.78 14.02
N VAL A 71 -4.43 9.04 15.09
CA VAL A 71 -4.99 9.60 16.32
C VAL A 71 -4.08 9.19 17.47
N ASP A 72 -3.12 10.06 17.74
CA ASP A 72 -2.78 10.55 19.09
C ASP A 72 -1.37 11.12 19.07
N GLY A 73 -1.31 12.42 18.77
CA GLY A 73 -0.48 13.44 19.46
C GLY A 73 1.04 13.32 19.53
N ASP A 74 1.66 12.20 19.20
CA ASP A 74 3.11 12.01 19.33
C ASP A 74 3.69 11.33 18.08
N ARG A 75 4.86 11.80 17.65
CA ARG A 75 5.66 11.25 16.54
C ARG A 75 6.28 9.92 16.96
N ASN A 76 5.46 8.99 17.45
CA ASN A 76 5.94 7.80 18.14
C ASN A 76 6.40 6.72 17.17
N SER A 77 7.57 6.94 16.57
CA SER A 77 8.28 5.97 15.73
C SER A 77 8.46 4.63 16.45
N LYS A 78 8.65 4.63 17.79
CA LYS A 78 8.79 3.40 18.60
C LYS A 78 7.55 2.51 18.50
N PHE A 79 6.35 3.08 18.48
CA PHE A 79 5.12 2.32 18.29
C PHE A 79 5.08 1.64 16.92
N PHE A 80 5.39 2.37 15.85
CA PHE A 80 5.46 1.78 14.50
C PHE A 80 6.53 0.69 14.42
N HIS A 81 7.72 0.92 14.98
CA HIS A 81 8.77 -0.08 15.04
C HIS A 81 8.36 -1.32 15.84
N ALA A 82 7.67 -1.16 16.97
CA ALA A 82 7.13 -2.27 17.75
C ALA A 82 6.08 -3.06 16.96
N CYS A 83 5.18 -2.38 16.26
CA CYS A 83 4.20 -3.02 15.37
C CYS A 83 4.90 -3.81 14.24
N LEU A 84 5.90 -3.20 13.59
CA LEU A 84 6.70 -3.86 12.54
C LEU A 84 7.47 -5.06 13.08
N ALA A 85 8.05 -4.96 14.28
CA ALA A 85 8.71 -6.08 14.94
C ALA A 85 7.72 -7.22 15.22
N ASN A 86 6.53 -6.91 15.73
CA ASN A 86 5.48 -7.89 15.96
C ASN A 86 5.01 -8.56 14.65
N LYS A 87 4.84 -7.78 13.58
CA LYS A 87 4.54 -8.35 12.24
C LYS A 87 5.63 -9.29 11.73
N ARG A 88 6.91 -8.96 11.94
CA ARG A 88 8.02 -9.83 11.58
C ARG A 88 7.98 -11.15 12.36
N ARG A 89 7.63 -11.10 13.65
CA ARG A 89 7.45 -12.30 14.50
C ARG A 89 6.26 -13.15 14.06
N LYS A 90 5.15 -12.53 13.63
CA LYS A 90 3.94 -13.21 13.14
C LYS A 90 4.02 -13.61 11.66
N ARG A 91 5.19 -13.50 11.02
CA ARG A 91 5.35 -13.89 9.62
C ARG A 91 5.19 -15.40 9.51
N VAL A 92 4.36 -15.85 8.57
CA VAL A 92 4.25 -17.27 8.20
C VAL A 92 5.58 -17.68 7.57
N LEU A 93 6.30 -18.57 8.24
CA LEU A 93 7.56 -19.14 7.76
C LEU A 93 7.34 -20.51 7.10
N GLU A 94 6.25 -21.17 7.46
CA GLU A 94 5.88 -22.48 6.96
C GLU A 94 4.36 -22.55 6.78
N MET A 95 3.92 -23.17 5.69
CA MET A 95 2.53 -23.52 5.45
C MET A 95 2.45 -25.00 5.08
N ARG A 96 1.42 -25.70 5.55
CA ARG A 96 1.16 -27.10 5.22
C ARG A 96 -0.17 -27.20 4.49
N SER A 97 -0.19 -27.95 3.39
CA SER A 97 -1.41 -28.32 2.67
C SER A 97 -1.33 -29.80 2.34
N ASN A 98 -2.23 -30.60 2.91
CA ASN A 98 -2.19 -32.07 2.83
C ASN A 98 -0.82 -32.62 3.27
N VAL A 99 -0.07 -33.21 2.33
CA VAL A 99 1.24 -33.83 2.54
C VAL A 99 2.40 -32.88 2.16
N VAL A 100 2.09 -31.71 1.62
CA VAL A 100 3.09 -30.75 1.10
C VAL A 100 3.40 -29.68 2.15
N VAL A 101 4.69 -29.45 2.37
CA VAL A 101 5.21 -28.39 3.26
C VAL A 101 5.85 -27.31 2.40
N TYR A 102 5.46 -26.05 2.64
CA TYR A 102 5.98 -24.88 1.93
C TYR A 102 6.78 -24.01 2.91
N GLU A 103 8.09 -23.88 2.70
CA GLU A 103 9.02 -23.22 3.64
C GLU A 103 9.56 -21.87 3.15
N THR A 104 9.26 -21.49 1.90
CA THR A 104 9.70 -20.21 1.33
C THR A 104 8.51 -19.30 1.11
N LEU A 105 8.70 -17.98 1.19
CA LEU A 105 7.61 -17.02 0.95
C LEU A 105 6.96 -17.20 -0.42
N LYS A 106 7.77 -17.54 -1.44
CA LYS A 106 7.29 -17.78 -2.81
C LYS A 106 6.46 -19.06 -2.88
N SER A 107 6.93 -20.13 -2.25
CA SER A 107 6.22 -21.42 -2.26
C SER A 107 4.94 -21.36 -1.41
N ILE A 108 4.95 -20.66 -0.27
CA ILE A 108 3.76 -20.39 0.54
C ILE A 108 2.71 -19.60 -0.26
N HIS A 109 3.14 -18.54 -0.97
CA HIS A 109 2.23 -17.78 -1.84
C HIS A 109 1.61 -18.67 -2.92
N GLN A 110 2.44 -19.44 -3.62
CA GLN A 110 1.99 -20.33 -4.69
C GLN A 110 1.00 -21.39 -4.16
N GLY A 111 1.35 -22.07 -3.06
CA GLY A 111 0.47 -23.09 -2.47
C GLY A 111 -0.86 -22.51 -1.98
N ALA A 112 -0.88 -21.27 -1.48
CA ALA A 112 -2.12 -20.60 -1.09
C ALA A 112 -2.98 -20.28 -2.31
N VAL A 113 -2.38 -19.76 -3.39
CA VAL A 113 -3.07 -19.51 -4.66
C VAL A 113 -3.65 -20.80 -5.22
N GLU A 114 -2.88 -21.88 -5.27
CA GLU A 114 -3.34 -23.19 -5.77
C GLU A 114 -4.49 -23.74 -4.94
N TYR A 115 -4.35 -23.73 -3.62
CA TYR A 115 -5.38 -24.20 -2.71
C TYR A 115 -6.68 -23.42 -2.89
N PHE A 116 -6.63 -22.09 -2.82
CA PHE A 116 -7.84 -21.28 -2.94
C PHE A 116 -8.41 -21.27 -4.36
N SER A 117 -7.58 -21.37 -5.40
CA SER A 117 -8.07 -21.52 -6.77
C SER A 117 -8.84 -22.82 -6.93
N SER A 118 -8.32 -23.94 -6.42
CA SER A 118 -9.02 -25.23 -6.43
C SER A 118 -10.27 -25.20 -5.56
N PHE A 119 -10.19 -24.65 -4.36
CA PHE A 119 -11.32 -24.55 -3.43
C PHE A 119 -12.46 -23.66 -3.94
N LEU A 120 -12.13 -22.55 -4.62
CA LEU A 120 -13.10 -21.60 -5.17
C LEU A 120 -13.53 -21.94 -6.61
N GLN A 121 -12.79 -22.80 -7.31
CA GLN A 121 -13.31 -23.47 -8.49
C GLN A 121 -14.47 -24.33 -8.02
N GLY A 122 -15.70 -23.88 -8.33
CA GLY A 122 -16.90 -24.68 -8.05
C GLY A 122 -16.75 -26.09 -8.62
N GLU A 123 -17.44 -27.05 -8.02
CA GLU A 123 -17.52 -28.40 -8.58
C GLU A 123 -17.90 -28.31 -10.06
N PRO A 124 -17.37 -29.20 -10.92
CA PRO A 124 -17.77 -29.25 -12.32
C PRO A 124 -19.29 -29.24 -12.37
N SER A 125 -19.84 -28.23 -13.04
CA SER A 125 -21.28 -27.98 -13.17
C SER A 125 -22.00 -29.31 -13.34
N VAL A 126 -22.61 -29.81 -12.27
CA VAL A 126 -23.76 -30.69 -12.43
C VAL A 126 -24.71 -29.83 -13.23
N GLU A 127 -25.06 -30.22 -14.46
CA GLU A 127 -26.07 -29.50 -15.22
C GLU A 127 -27.23 -29.26 -14.26
N PRO A 128 -27.51 -28.00 -13.90
CA PRO A 128 -28.60 -27.73 -12.99
C PRO A 128 -29.85 -28.33 -13.64
N PRO A 129 -30.73 -28.97 -12.87
CA PRO A 129 -31.97 -29.48 -13.43
C PRO A 129 -32.63 -28.35 -14.23
N ARG A 130 -33.19 -28.65 -15.41
CA ARG A 130 -33.86 -27.63 -16.21
C ARG A 130 -35.07 -27.10 -15.44
N LEU A 131 -34.90 -25.94 -14.83
CA LEU A 131 -35.91 -25.22 -14.06
C LEU A 131 -36.63 -24.16 -14.89
N ASP A 132 -36.28 -24.03 -16.17
CA ASP A 132 -36.81 -23.08 -17.16
C ASP A 132 -38.34 -23.14 -17.26
N GLN A 133 -38.94 -24.29 -16.94
CA GLN A 133 -40.39 -24.55 -16.94
C GLN A 133 -41.08 -24.24 -15.59
N TYR A 134 -40.32 -23.95 -14.53
CA TYR A 134 -40.83 -23.68 -13.17
C TYR A 134 -40.50 -22.27 -12.69
N ILE A 135 -39.70 -21.51 -13.43
CA ILE A 135 -39.24 -20.17 -13.07
C ILE A 135 -39.52 -19.25 -14.25
N ASP A 136 -40.40 -18.28 -14.04
CA ASP A 136 -40.62 -17.22 -15.02
C ASP A 136 -39.36 -16.34 -15.15
N SER A 137 -39.01 -15.94 -16.37
CA SER A 137 -37.90 -15.00 -16.58
C SER A 137 -38.29 -13.62 -16.03
N ILE A 138 -37.62 -13.19 -14.97
CA ILE A 138 -37.83 -11.88 -14.34
C ILE A 138 -36.89 -10.84 -14.94
N ILE A 139 -35.77 -11.27 -15.53
CA ILE A 139 -34.80 -10.42 -16.21
C ILE A 139 -35.22 -10.28 -17.67
N SER A 140 -35.39 -9.04 -18.11
CA SER A 140 -35.64 -8.70 -19.52
C SER A 140 -34.39 -8.92 -20.39
N ASP A 141 -34.59 -9.10 -21.69
CA ASP A 141 -33.48 -9.24 -22.64
C ASP A 141 -32.57 -7.99 -22.60
N GLU A 142 -33.13 -6.80 -22.43
CA GLU A 142 -32.38 -5.55 -22.28
C GLU A 142 -31.51 -5.52 -21.01
N GLU A 143 -32.04 -5.96 -19.87
CA GLU A 143 -31.27 -6.07 -18.63
C GLU A 143 -30.16 -7.10 -18.75
N ASN A 144 -30.44 -8.24 -19.38
CA ASN A 144 -29.44 -9.29 -19.60
C ASN A 144 -28.30 -8.80 -20.50
N ILE A 145 -28.61 -8.07 -21.58
CA ILE A 145 -27.61 -7.41 -22.43
C ILE A 145 -26.79 -6.41 -21.61
N SER A 146 -27.42 -5.64 -20.72
CA SER A 146 -26.74 -4.68 -19.85
C SER A 146 -25.80 -5.36 -18.86
N LEU A 147 -26.20 -6.48 -18.25
CA LEU A 147 -25.40 -7.24 -17.27
C LEU A 147 -24.18 -7.92 -17.91
N LEU A 148 -24.30 -8.30 -19.19
CA LEU A 148 -23.22 -8.93 -19.96
C LEU A 148 -22.26 -7.90 -20.58
N ARG A 149 -22.57 -6.60 -20.48
CA ARG A 149 -21.72 -5.54 -21.02
C ARG A 149 -20.41 -5.44 -20.24
N ALA A 150 -19.31 -5.20 -20.96
CA ALA A 150 -18.06 -4.83 -20.33
C ALA A 150 -18.22 -3.53 -19.51
N PRO A 151 -17.65 -3.45 -18.30
CA PRO A 151 -17.74 -2.26 -17.47
C PRO A 151 -17.08 -1.07 -18.15
N SER A 152 -17.68 0.11 -17.98
CA SER A 152 -17.15 1.38 -18.44
C SER A 152 -15.98 1.85 -17.56
N LEU A 153 -15.11 2.71 -18.11
CA LEU A 153 -14.04 3.35 -17.33
C LEU A 153 -14.55 4.12 -16.10
N GLY A 154 -15.78 4.63 -16.15
CA GLY A 154 -16.42 5.28 -15.01
C GLY A 154 -16.71 4.27 -13.89
N GLU A 155 -17.36 3.16 -14.21
CA GLU A 155 -17.63 2.08 -13.26
C GLU A 155 -16.35 1.48 -12.67
N VAL A 156 -15.31 1.31 -13.50
CA VAL A 156 -13.99 0.86 -13.04
C VAL A 156 -13.39 1.86 -12.05
N PHE A 157 -13.49 3.16 -12.33
CA PHE A 157 -12.99 4.20 -11.43
C PHE A 157 -13.80 4.29 -10.13
N ASP A 158 -15.11 4.10 -10.18
CA ASP A 158 -15.97 4.09 -8.99
C ASP A 158 -15.65 2.88 -8.10
N ALA A 159 -15.53 1.69 -8.70
CA ALA A 159 -15.08 0.49 -8.01
C ALA A 159 -13.69 0.69 -7.39
N LEU A 160 -12.73 1.25 -8.14
CA LEU A 160 -11.40 1.60 -7.64
C LEU A 160 -11.48 2.57 -6.46
N SER A 161 -12.34 3.59 -6.56
CA SER A 161 -12.54 4.63 -5.55
C SER A 161 -13.13 4.08 -4.26
N ALA A 162 -13.99 3.06 -4.34
CA ALA A 162 -14.54 2.37 -3.18
C ALA A 162 -13.49 1.58 -2.37
N ILE A 163 -12.38 1.15 -3.00
CA ILE A 163 -11.34 0.38 -2.30
C ILE A 163 -10.57 1.29 -1.34
N PRO A 164 -10.41 0.94 -0.04
CA PRO A 164 -9.63 1.76 0.88
C PRO A 164 -8.17 1.94 0.42
N SER A 165 -7.69 3.18 0.40
CA SER A 165 -6.35 3.52 -0.12
C SER A 165 -5.18 2.85 0.63
N GLN A 166 -5.43 2.31 1.83
CA GLN A 166 -4.44 1.63 2.66
C GLN A 166 -4.55 0.10 2.62
N SER A 167 -5.44 -0.47 1.80
CA SER A 167 -5.51 -1.93 1.66
C SER A 167 -4.22 -2.49 1.03
N ALA A 168 -4.05 -3.81 1.13
CA ALA A 168 -2.84 -4.47 0.65
C ALA A 168 -2.62 -4.19 -0.85
N PRO A 169 -1.37 -3.92 -1.28
CA PRO A 169 -1.04 -3.76 -2.68
C PRO A 169 -1.28 -5.06 -3.45
N GLY A 170 -1.52 -4.92 -4.75
CA GLY A 170 -1.60 -6.04 -5.67
C GLY A 170 -0.25 -6.76 -5.84
N PRO A 171 -0.20 -7.82 -6.66
CA PRO A 171 1.03 -8.56 -6.96
C PRO A 171 2.12 -7.69 -7.62
N ASP A 172 1.71 -6.58 -8.26
CA ASP A 172 2.57 -5.53 -8.81
C ASP A 172 3.39 -4.75 -7.75
N GLY A 173 2.96 -4.79 -6.48
CA GLY A 173 3.55 -4.06 -5.37
C GLY A 173 3.11 -2.59 -5.22
N PHE A 174 2.19 -2.08 -6.05
CA PHE A 174 1.60 -0.75 -5.91
C PHE A 174 0.31 -0.79 -5.07
N GLY A 175 0.18 0.16 -4.14
CA GLY A 175 -1.02 0.29 -3.31
C GLY A 175 -2.16 1.03 -4.03
N TRP A 176 -3.40 0.86 -3.60
CA TRP A 176 -4.55 1.49 -4.26
C TRP A 176 -4.52 3.01 -4.30
N ARG A 177 -3.82 3.65 -3.36
CA ARG A 177 -3.56 5.11 -3.42
C ARG A 177 -2.83 5.54 -4.69
N PHE A 178 -1.91 4.72 -5.19
CA PHE A 178 -1.21 4.98 -6.45
C PHE A 178 -2.20 4.98 -7.61
N TYR A 179 -2.98 3.90 -7.76
CA TYR A 179 -3.96 3.76 -8.83
C TYR A 179 -4.99 4.89 -8.85
N LYS A 180 -5.48 5.31 -7.69
CA LYS A 180 -6.39 6.47 -7.57
C LYS A 180 -5.73 7.78 -7.98
N SER A 181 -4.49 8.01 -7.56
CA SER A 181 -3.79 9.27 -7.80
C SER A 181 -3.28 9.37 -9.24
N CYS A 182 -2.92 8.24 -9.84
CA CYS A 182 -2.35 8.15 -11.18
C CYS A 182 -3.36 7.70 -12.23
N TRP A 183 -4.65 7.62 -11.89
CA TRP A 183 -5.71 7.08 -12.76
C TRP A 183 -5.69 7.70 -14.17
N VAL A 184 -5.46 9.01 -14.27
CA VAL A 184 -5.39 9.73 -15.56
C VAL A 184 -4.36 9.11 -16.51
N VAL A 185 -3.28 8.54 -15.97
CA VAL A 185 -2.20 7.89 -16.73
C VAL A 185 -2.47 6.40 -16.90
N VAL A 186 -2.79 5.69 -15.81
CA VAL A 186 -2.88 4.21 -15.85
C VAL A 186 -4.18 3.69 -16.46
N LYS A 187 -5.23 4.50 -16.60
CA LYS A 187 -6.52 4.09 -17.19
C LYS A 187 -6.43 3.58 -18.64
N ILE A 188 -5.29 3.77 -19.30
CA ILE A 188 -5.05 3.32 -20.69
C ILE A 188 -4.57 1.86 -20.69
N ASP A 189 -3.99 1.41 -19.58
CA ASP A 189 -3.45 0.05 -19.39
C ASP A 189 -4.43 -0.88 -18.61
N VAL A 190 -5.62 -0.38 -18.29
CA VAL A 190 -6.69 -1.05 -17.53
C VAL A 190 -7.88 -1.29 -18.44
#